data_AF-A0A366SI93-F1
#
_entry.id   AF-A0A366SI93-F1
#
_cell.length_a   1.000
_cell.length_b   1.000
_cell.length_c   1.000
_cell.angle_alpha   90.00
_cell.angle_beta   90.00
_cell.angle_gamma   90.00
#
_symmetry.space_group_name_H-M   'P 1'
#
loop_
_entity.id
_entity.type
_entity.pdbx_description
1 polymer ?
#
loop_
_entity_poly.entity_id
_entity_poly.type
_entity_poly.pdbx_seq_one_letter_code
_entity_poly.pdbx_strand_id
1 'polypeptide(L)'
;MFQIYYMGKYKDESQLIKNQPYPYQATQFKESDNLNKIFLQGLLIGLPLFIVMFAAGIYRIFSIDYQWILNFHWLTAGIVYFFLMYPLMIIHEVIHALCFPIQARKEIWNYLEQGAMFVYCEEKVSKLRFILMSLAPALVLGILPFLIWYVVAPFLSVEVSVCWALMSFTMALSAVGDFVNVYHAIRQVPKHAKIFNYGFHSFWIEEE
;
A
#
# COMPACT_ATOMS: atom_id res chain seq x y z
N MET A 1 1.76 -24.08 4.47
CA MET A 1 2.44 -23.20 3.48
C MET A 1 1.53 -22.01 3.18
N PHE A 2 2.08 -20.81 2.96
CA PHE A 2 1.29 -19.57 2.85
C PHE A 2 0.53 -19.37 1.51
N GLN A 3 0.61 -20.27 0.53
CA GLN A 3 -0.15 -20.20 -0.74
C GLN A 3 -0.10 -18.81 -1.44
N ILE A 4 1.10 -18.22 -1.53
CA ILE A 4 1.35 -16.95 -2.23
C ILE A 4 2.02 -17.26 -3.57
N TYR A 5 1.48 -16.72 -4.65
CA TYR A 5 1.94 -16.94 -6.02
C TYR A 5 2.19 -15.61 -6.71
N TYR A 6 3.37 -15.44 -7.29
CA TYR A 6 3.69 -14.30 -8.13
C TYR A 6 3.32 -14.63 -9.58
N MET A 7 2.35 -13.91 -10.13
CA MET A 7 1.75 -14.23 -11.43
C MET A 7 2.34 -13.43 -12.60
N GLY A 8 3.11 -12.39 -12.30
CA GLY A 8 3.74 -11.53 -13.32
C GLY A 8 2.78 -10.45 -13.82
N LYS A 9 2.83 -10.16 -15.12
CA LYS A 9 2.08 -9.03 -15.73
C LYS A 9 0.59 -9.34 -15.84
N TYR A 10 -0.24 -8.47 -15.28
CA TYR A 10 -1.69 -8.43 -15.48
C TYR A 10 -2.01 -7.91 -16.89
N LYS A 11 -2.99 -8.54 -17.54
CA LYS A 11 -3.43 -8.22 -18.91
C LYS A 11 -4.90 -7.83 -18.96
N ASP A 12 -5.77 -8.64 -18.37
CA ASP A 12 -7.22 -8.46 -18.44
C ASP A 12 -7.97 -9.23 -17.34
N GLU A 13 -9.24 -8.86 -17.14
CA GLU A 13 -10.07 -9.39 -16.04
C GLU A 13 -10.31 -10.90 -16.11
N SER A 14 -10.20 -11.54 -17.27
CA SER A 14 -10.42 -12.99 -17.39
C SER A 14 -9.44 -13.78 -16.52
N GLN A 15 -8.25 -13.23 -16.28
CA GLN A 15 -7.24 -13.83 -15.41
C GLN A 15 -7.66 -13.86 -13.94
N LEU A 16 -8.49 -12.90 -13.51
CA LEU A 16 -8.96 -12.78 -12.13
C LEU A 16 -10.30 -13.50 -11.94
N ILE A 17 -11.23 -13.34 -12.88
CA ILE A 17 -12.59 -13.93 -12.81
C ILE A 17 -12.55 -15.45 -12.98
N LYS A 18 -11.64 -16.00 -13.80
CA LYS A 18 -11.47 -17.45 -14.01
C LYS A 18 -12.78 -18.18 -14.35
N ASN A 19 -13.64 -17.52 -15.14
CA ASN A 19 -14.99 -17.98 -15.52
C ASN A 19 -15.95 -18.25 -14.35
N GLN A 20 -15.68 -17.69 -13.16
CA GLN A 20 -16.62 -17.75 -12.04
C GLN A 20 -17.88 -16.91 -12.35
N PRO A 21 -19.06 -17.33 -11.86
CA PRO A 21 -20.29 -16.56 -12.05
C PRO A 21 -20.24 -15.25 -11.25
N TYR A 22 -20.93 -14.23 -11.76
CA TYR A 22 -21.05 -12.94 -11.07
C TYR A 22 -21.75 -13.13 -9.70
N PRO A 23 -21.23 -12.53 -8.61
CA PRO A 23 -21.78 -12.72 -7.27
C PRO A 23 -23.01 -11.85 -7.03
N TYR A 24 -24.16 -12.21 -7.62
CA TYR A 24 -25.41 -11.44 -7.56
C TYR A 24 -25.94 -11.14 -6.15
N GLN A 25 -25.55 -11.93 -5.16
CA GLN A 25 -25.94 -11.76 -3.76
C GLN A 25 -25.02 -10.80 -2.99
N ALA A 26 -23.90 -10.39 -3.59
CA ALA A 26 -22.93 -9.47 -3.00
C ALA A 26 -23.09 -8.06 -3.59
N THR A 27 -22.68 -7.07 -2.82
CA THR A 27 -22.68 -5.66 -3.24
C THR A 27 -21.25 -5.24 -3.57
N GLN A 28 -21.03 -4.75 -4.79
CA GLN A 28 -19.75 -4.18 -5.20
C GLN A 28 -19.47 -2.86 -4.46
N PHE A 29 -18.20 -2.59 -4.16
CA PHE A 29 -17.78 -1.26 -3.68
C PHE A 29 -18.12 -0.20 -4.73
N LYS A 30 -18.64 0.94 -4.28
CA LYS A 30 -18.87 2.12 -5.15
C LYS A 30 -17.56 2.87 -5.41
N GLU A 31 -16.59 2.16 -5.96
CA GLU A 31 -15.29 2.69 -6.39
C GLU A 31 -15.33 3.10 -7.86
N SER A 32 -14.35 3.86 -8.34
CA SER A 32 -14.31 4.28 -9.73
C SER A 32 -13.70 3.20 -10.61
N ASP A 33 -14.24 2.99 -11.81
CA ASP A 33 -13.62 2.11 -12.83
C ASP A 33 -12.33 2.67 -13.45
N ASN A 34 -11.84 3.82 -12.96
CA ASN A 34 -10.67 4.50 -13.48
C ASN A 34 -9.62 4.62 -12.37
N LEU A 35 -8.49 3.95 -12.57
CA LEU A 35 -7.38 3.91 -11.62
C LEU A 35 -6.85 5.29 -11.23
N ASN A 36 -6.79 6.25 -12.16
CA ASN A 36 -6.33 7.61 -11.84
C ASN A 36 -7.30 8.32 -10.88
N LYS A 37 -8.61 8.05 -10.98
CA LYS A 37 -9.59 8.58 -10.03
C LYS A 37 -9.44 7.91 -8.65
N ILE A 38 -9.17 6.61 -8.62
CA ILE A 38 -8.85 5.89 -7.38
C ILE A 38 -7.60 6.50 -6.72
N PHE A 39 -6.50 6.70 -7.47
CA PHE A 39 -5.29 7.32 -6.92
C PHE A 39 -5.50 8.74 -6.42
N LEU A 40 -6.26 9.56 -7.15
CA LEU A 40 -6.59 10.91 -6.69
C LEU A 40 -7.42 10.88 -5.41
N GLN A 41 -8.44 10.02 -5.33
CA GLN A 41 -9.24 9.84 -4.12
C GLN A 41 -8.38 9.37 -2.95
N GLY A 42 -7.51 8.38 -3.17
CA GLY A 42 -6.57 7.87 -2.18
C GLY A 42 -5.60 8.92 -1.68
N LEU A 43 -5.07 9.76 -2.58
CA LEU A 43 -4.22 10.90 -2.25
C LEU A 43 -4.96 11.89 -1.35
N LEU A 44 -6.21 12.23 -1.68
CA LEU A 44 -7.04 13.16 -0.89
C LEU A 44 -7.37 12.59 0.50
N ILE A 45 -7.67 11.29 0.60
CA ILE A 45 -7.92 10.62 1.88
C ILE A 45 -6.65 10.58 2.74
N GLY A 46 -5.51 10.25 2.14
CA GLY A 46 -4.21 10.17 2.80
C GLY A 46 -3.55 11.52 3.09
N LEU A 47 -4.05 12.61 2.49
CA LEU A 47 -3.45 13.94 2.56
C LEU A 47 -3.10 14.42 3.99
N PRO A 48 -3.97 14.24 5.01
CA PRO A 48 -3.61 14.63 6.37
C PRO A 48 -2.37 13.91 6.90
N LEU A 49 -2.23 12.61 6.64
CA LEU A 49 -1.05 11.83 7.02
C LEU A 49 0.20 12.36 6.31
N PHE A 50 0.11 12.59 4.99
CA PHE A 50 1.23 13.06 4.19
C PHE A 50 1.72 14.43 4.63
N ILE A 51 0.80 15.36 4.92
CA ILE A 51 1.16 16.69 5.44
C ILE A 51 1.91 16.57 6.77
N VAL A 52 1.40 15.74 7.68
CA VAL A 52 2.05 15.54 9.00
C VAL A 52 3.43 14.93 8.84
N MET A 53 3.58 13.86 8.05
CA MET A 53 4.88 13.23 7.81
C MET A 53 5.86 14.20 7.14
N PHE A 54 5.42 14.93 6.10
CA PHE A 54 6.26 15.87 5.39
C PHE A 54 6.71 17.03 6.30
N ALA A 55 5.77 17.66 7.02
CA ALA A 55 6.09 18.76 7.94
C ALA A 55 7.00 18.30 9.09
N ALA A 56 6.73 17.14 9.69
CA ALA A 56 7.57 16.57 10.73
C ALA A 56 8.98 16.23 10.20
N GLY A 57 9.07 15.71 8.98
CA GLY A 57 10.34 15.35 8.35
C GLY A 57 11.21 16.58 8.08
N ILE A 58 10.62 17.61 7.47
CA ILE A 58 11.27 18.90 7.26
C ILE A 58 11.73 19.48 8.59
N TYR A 59 10.82 19.62 9.56
CA TYR A 59 11.17 20.14 10.88
C TYR A 59 12.34 19.39 11.50
N ARG A 60 12.33 18.05 11.45
CA ARG A 60 13.39 17.22 12.03
C ARG A 60 14.73 17.46 11.36
N ILE A 61 14.77 17.47 10.03
CA ILE A 61 16.00 17.68 9.26
C ILE A 61 16.61 19.06 9.55
N PHE A 62 15.79 20.11 9.59
CA PHE A 62 16.26 21.48 9.85
C PHE A 62 16.54 21.76 11.32
N SER A 63 16.02 20.93 12.25
CA SER A 63 16.32 21.04 13.69
C SER A 63 17.69 20.50 14.09
N ILE A 64 18.34 19.73 13.21
CA ILE A 64 19.65 19.11 13.44
C ILE A 64 20.70 19.94 12.71
N ASP A 65 21.83 20.19 13.37
CA ASP A 65 22.97 20.92 12.79
C ASP A 65 23.76 20.01 11.82
N TYR A 66 23.14 19.71 10.68
CA TYR A 66 23.74 18.92 9.62
C TYR A 66 24.78 19.72 8.84
N GLN A 67 25.86 19.04 8.46
CA GLN A 67 26.84 19.57 7.50
C GLN A 67 26.31 19.39 6.08
N TRP A 68 25.77 20.47 5.49
CA TRP A 68 25.22 20.47 4.14
C TRP A 68 26.31 20.60 3.07
N ILE A 69 27.05 19.51 2.85
CA ILE A 69 28.12 19.46 1.85
C ILE A 69 27.61 18.69 0.63
N LEU A 70 27.68 19.32 -0.55
CA LEU A 70 27.41 18.62 -1.80
C LEU A 70 28.60 17.72 -2.14
N ASN A 71 28.39 16.41 -2.10
CA ASN A 71 29.42 15.38 -2.24
C ASN A 71 28.86 14.16 -3.01
N PHE A 72 29.70 13.16 -3.26
CA PHE A 72 29.29 11.91 -3.93
C PHE A 72 28.28 11.09 -3.12
N HIS A 73 28.16 11.28 -1.81
CA HIS A 73 27.20 10.55 -0.98
C HIS A 73 25.74 10.87 -1.35
N TRP A 74 25.45 12.09 -1.80
CA TRP A 74 24.12 12.43 -2.35
C TRP A 74 23.76 11.59 -3.58
N LEU A 75 24.73 11.36 -4.48
CA LEU A 75 24.53 10.47 -5.63
C LEU A 75 24.28 9.03 -5.16
N THR A 76 25.05 8.55 -4.19
CA THR A 76 24.83 7.21 -3.63
C THR A 76 23.47 7.07 -2.97
N ALA A 77 23.01 8.08 -2.23
CA ALA A 77 21.69 8.10 -1.60
C ALA A 77 20.57 8.04 -2.66
N GLY A 78 20.69 8.82 -3.74
CA GLY A 78 19.73 8.78 -4.85
C GLY A 78 19.68 7.43 -5.56
N ILE A 79 20.84 6.79 -5.78
CA ILE A 79 20.92 5.44 -6.35
C ILE A 79 20.26 4.42 -5.41
N VAL A 80 20.61 4.44 -4.13
CA VAL A 80 20.04 3.54 -3.11
C VAL A 80 18.52 3.68 -3.06
N TYR A 81 18.01 4.92 -3.01
CA TYR A 81 16.58 5.20 -3.08
C TYR A 81 15.95 4.52 -4.29
N PHE A 82 16.45 4.82 -5.50
CA PHE A 82 15.86 4.31 -6.75
C PHE A 82 15.83 2.78 -6.81
N PHE A 83 16.93 2.11 -6.46
CA PHE A 83 17.03 0.65 -6.53
C PHE A 83 16.24 -0.06 -5.41
N LEU A 84 16.03 0.57 -4.25
CA LEU A 84 15.25 -0.04 -3.16
C LEU A 84 13.74 0.16 -3.30
N MET A 85 13.26 1.16 -4.04
CA MET A 85 11.82 1.39 -4.17
C MET A 85 11.09 0.21 -4.84
N TYR A 86 11.64 -0.35 -5.92
CA TYR A 86 11.00 -1.49 -6.61
C TYR A 86 10.85 -2.74 -5.72
N PRO A 87 11.90 -3.25 -5.04
CA PRO A 87 11.73 -4.39 -4.14
C PRO A 87 10.84 -4.06 -2.94
N LEU A 88 10.85 -2.83 -2.42
CA LEU A 88 9.93 -2.43 -1.34
C LEU A 88 8.46 -2.50 -1.78
N MET A 89 8.16 -2.13 -3.03
CA MET A 89 6.82 -2.29 -3.58
C MET A 89 6.42 -3.77 -3.73
N ILE A 90 7.35 -4.67 -4.02
CA ILE A 90 7.05 -6.12 -4.01
C ILE A 90 6.78 -6.58 -2.56
N ILE A 91 7.59 -6.12 -1.60
CA ILE A 91 7.39 -6.42 -0.18
C ILE A 91 6.04 -5.88 0.31
N HIS A 92 5.58 -4.73 -0.20
CA HIS A 92 4.26 -4.16 0.09
C HIS A 92 3.15 -5.17 -0.20
N GLU A 93 3.13 -5.73 -1.42
CA GLU A 93 2.13 -6.73 -1.82
C GLU A 93 2.29 -8.06 -1.05
N VAL A 94 3.52 -8.43 -0.70
CA VAL A 94 3.76 -9.61 0.15
C VAL A 94 3.19 -9.41 1.55
N ILE A 95 3.30 -8.20 2.14
CA ILE A 95 2.70 -7.91 3.44
C ILE A 95 1.18 -8.05 3.35
N HIS A 96 0.53 -7.50 2.32
CA HIS A 96 -0.90 -7.72 2.08
C HIS A 96 -1.24 -9.20 2.00
N ALA A 97 -0.49 -9.96 1.20
CA ALA A 97 -0.67 -11.40 1.05
C ALA A 97 -0.52 -12.16 2.38
N LEU A 98 0.41 -11.76 3.26
CA LEU A 98 0.59 -12.37 4.57
C LEU A 98 -0.57 -12.07 5.55
N CYS A 99 -1.25 -10.93 5.37
CA CYS A 99 -2.42 -10.56 6.18
C CYS A 99 -3.69 -11.34 5.78
N PHE A 100 -3.77 -11.90 4.57
CA PHE A 100 -4.85 -12.81 4.15
C PHE A 100 -4.78 -14.16 4.89
N PRO A 101 -5.88 -14.95 4.92
CA PRO A 101 -5.90 -16.27 5.55
C PRO A 101 -4.77 -17.18 5.05
N ILE A 102 -4.15 -17.95 5.95
CA ILE A 102 -2.96 -18.76 5.64
C ILE A 102 -3.25 -19.75 4.49
N GLN A 103 -4.44 -20.35 4.50
CA GLN A 103 -4.88 -21.32 3.50
C GLN A 103 -5.52 -20.69 2.26
N ALA A 104 -5.73 -19.37 2.24
CA ALA A 104 -6.23 -18.70 1.05
C ALA A 104 -5.16 -18.67 -0.04
N ARG A 105 -5.58 -18.77 -1.29
CA ARG A 105 -4.71 -18.54 -2.45
C ARG A 105 -4.58 -17.02 -2.67
N LYS A 106 -3.35 -16.52 -2.68
CA LYS A 106 -3.03 -15.10 -2.91
C LYS A 106 -2.17 -14.98 -4.15
N GLU A 107 -2.57 -14.11 -5.05
CA GLU A 107 -1.91 -13.90 -6.33
C GLU A 107 -1.40 -12.46 -6.40
N ILE A 108 -0.09 -12.29 -6.56
CA ILE A 108 0.53 -10.97 -6.72
C ILE A 108 0.68 -10.69 -8.22
N TRP A 109 0.16 -9.56 -8.66
CA TRP A 109 0.10 -9.14 -10.05
C TRP A 109 0.76 -7.78 -10.26
N ASN A 110 1.44 -7.63 -11.39
CA ASN A 110 2.02 -6.38 -11.84
C ASN A 110 1.10 -5.69 -12.84
N TYR A 111 0.68 -4.47 -12.53
CA TYR A 111 -0.05 -3.61 -13.45
C TYR A 111 0.77 -2.35 -13.78
N LEU A 112 2.01 -2.58 -14.24
CA LEU A 112 3.00 -1.52 -14.45
C LEU A 112 2.57 -0.46 -15.46
N GLU A 113 1.73 -0.81 -16.45
CA GLU A 113 1.16 0.16 -17.41
C GLU A 113 0.31 1.23 -16.72
N GLN A 114 -0.26 0.90 -15.56
CA GLN A 114 -1.02 1.81 -14.71
C GLN A 114 -0.22 2.20 -13.45
N GLY A 115 1.07 1.87 -13.39
CA GLY A 115 1.96 2.20 -12.27
C GLY A 115 1.63 1.48 -10.96
N ALA A 116 0.95 0.32 -11.00
CA ALA A 116 0.50 -0.38 -9.80
C ALA A 116 1.01 -1.82 -9.71
N MET A 117 1.00 -2.35 -8.49
CA MET A 117 0.96 -3.78 -8.20
C MET A 117 -0.22 -4.03 -7.26
N PHE A 118 -0.73 -5.26 -7.25
CA PHE A 118 -1.82 -5.62 -6.37
C PHE A 118 -1.79 -7.09 -6.00
N VAL A 119 -2.33 -7.42 -4.83
CA VAL A 119 -2.67 -8.78 -4.44
C VAL A 119 -4.15 -9.06 -4.70
N TYR A 120 -4.42 -10.23 -5.28
CA TYR A 120 -5.75 -10.75 -5.51
C TYR A 120 -6.01 -11.96 -4.62
N CYS A 121 -7.16 -11.96 -3.94
CA CYS A 121 -7.62 -13.06 -3.10
C CYS A 121 -9.15 -13.14 -3.12
N GLU A 122 -9.68 -14.31 -3.48
CA GLU A 122 -11.13 -14.59 -3.55
C GLU A 122 -11.71 -14.98 -2.18
N GLU A 123 -10.85 -15.21 -1.18
CA GLU A 123 -11.27 -15.65 0.14
C GLU A 123 -12.01 -14.53 0.90
N LYS A 124 -13.17 -14.87 1.46
CA LYS A 124 -13.97 -13.96 2.27
C LYS A 124 -13.28 -13.64 3.59
N VAL A 125 -13.04 -12.35 3.83
CA VAL A 125 -12.43 -11.84 5.06
C VAL A 125 -13.40 -10.94 5.82
N SER A 126 -13.26 -10.85 7.14
CA SER A 126 -14.05 -9.89 7.93
C SER A 126 -13.67 -8.45 7.59
N LYS A 127 -14.62 -7.51 7.77
CA LYS A 127 -14.38 -6.07 7.61
C LYS A 127 -13.13 -5.58 8.35
N LEU A 128 -12.94 -6.00 9.61
CA LEU A 128 -11.77 -5.62 10.40
C LEU A 128 -10.47 -6.16 9.78
N ARG A 129 -10.47 -7.43 9.36
CA ARG A 129 -9.28 -8.04 8.75
C ARG A 129 -8.91 -7.34 7.45
N PHE A 130 -9.88 -7.01 6.61
CA PHE A 130 -9.66 -6.26 5.37
C PHE A 130 -9.03 -4.90 5.64
N ILE A 131 -9.57 -4.13 6.59
CA ILE A 131 -9.01 -2.82 6.96
C ILE A 131 -7.56 -2.95 7.46
N LEU A 132 -7.28 -3.91 8.34
CA LEU A 132 -5.94 -4.14 8.88
C LEU A 132 -4.97 -4.58 7.79
N MET A 133 -5.39 -5.46 6.90
CA MET A 133 -4.61 -5.88 5.73
C MET A 133 -4.27 -4.68 4.86
N SER A 134 -5.27 -3.88 4.45
CA SER A 134 -5.04 -2.69 3.62
C SER A 134 -4.06 -1.70 4.26
N LEU A 135 -4.16 -1.46 5.58
CA LEU A 135 -3.27 -0.52 6.26
C LEU A 135 -1.87 -1.08 6.56
N ALA A 136 -1.69 -2.40 6.55
CA ALA A 136 -0.47 -3.04 7.06
C ALA A 136 0.80 -2.58 6.32
N PRO A 137 0.86 -2.50 4.98
CA PRO A 137 2.09 -2.09 4.31
C PRO A 137 2.45 -0.62 4.58
N ALA A 138 1.47 0.30 4.55
CA ALA A 138 1.69 1.70 4.91
C ALA A 138 2.27 1.84 6.32
N LEU A 139 1.77 1.05 7.27
CA LEU A 139 2.23 1.05 8.65
C LEU A 139 3.66 0.49 8.76
N VAL A 140 3.93 -0.67 8.16
CA VAL A 140 5.19 -1.42 8.32
C VAL A 140 6.33 -0.81 7.51
N LEU A 141 6.06 -0.33 6.29
CA LEU A 141 7.10 0.16 5.36
C LEU A 141 7.18 1.69 5.32
N GLY A 142 6.11 2.40 5.69
CA GLY A 142 6.08 3.87 5.67
C GLY A 142 6.14 4.49 7.06
N ILE A 143 5.07 4.36 7.83
CA ILE A 143 4.89 5.09 9.11
C ILE A 143 5.90 4.63 10.16
N LEU A 144 6.02 3.32 10.40
CA LEU A 144 6.93 2.81 11.43
C LEU A 144 8.41 3.14 11.10
N PRO A 145 8.92 2.94 9.88
CA PRO A 145 10.28 3.35 9.51
C PRO A 145 10.50 4.86 9.61
N PHE A 146 9.48 5.67 9.31
CA PHE A 146 9.55 7.13 9.49
C PHE A 146 9.68 7.51 10.97
N LEU A 147 8.90 6.88 11.86
CA LEU A 147 8.99 7.13 13.30
C LEU A 147 10.35 6.71 13.87
N ILE A 148 10.88 5.57 13.44
CA ILE A 148 12.22 5.10 13.82
C ILE A 148 13.26 6.11 13.35
N TRP A 149 13.21 6.50 12.06
CA TRP A 149 14.09 7.53 11.50
C TRP A 149 14.04 8.82 12.31
N TYR A 150 12.85 9.31 12.66
CA TYR A 150 12.70 10.55 13.40
C TYR A 150 13.51 10.53 14.70
N VAL A 151 13.53 9.40 15.42
CA VAL A 151 14.33 9.23 16.64
C VAL A 151 15.82 9.19 16.33
N VAL A 152 16.25 8.41 15.34
CA VAL A 152 17.67 8.15 15.07
C VAL A 152 18.37 9.19 14.18
N ALA A 153 17.61 10.09 13.53
CA ALA A 153 18.12 11.10 12.60
C ALA A 153 19.35 11.89 13.09
N PRO A 154 19.46 12.30 14.38
CA PRO A 154 20.65 13.02 14.88
C PRO A 154 21.97 12.24 14.78
N PHE A 155 21.89 10.91 14.65
CA PHE A 155 23.05 10.02 14.55
C PHE A 155 23.40 9.66 13.09
N LEU A 156 22.64 10.16 12.12
CA LEU A 156 22.82 9.87 10.69
C LEU A 156 23.49 11.05 9.98
N SER A 157 24.15 10.79 8.85
CA SER A 157 24.51 11.88 7.94
C SER A 157 23.26 12.44 7.27
N VAL A 158 23.35 13.67 6.75
CA VAL A 158 22.19 14.34 6.12
C VAL A 158 21.68 13.57 4.91
N GLU A 159 22.57 12.97 4.12
CA GLU A 159 22.23 12.22 2.91
C GLU A 159 21.45 10.95 3.26
N VAL A 160 21.93 10.20 4.27
CA VAL A 160 21.26 8.99 4.76
C VAL A 160 19.92 9.34 5.41
N SER A 161 19.88 10.42 6.19
CA SER A 161 18.68 10.91 6.85
C SER A 161 17.60 11.29 5.84
N VAL A 162 17.94 12.09 4.82
CA VAL A 162 17.01 12.46 3.75
C VAL A 162 16.57 11.23 2.96
N CYS A 163 17.48 10.33 2.62
CA CYS A 163 17.14 9.10 1.90
C CYS A 163 16.13 8.25 2.67
N TRP A 164 16.37 7.99 3.96
CA TRP A 164 15.48 7.20 4.80
C TRP A 164 14.11 7.86 4.94
N ALA A 165 14.07 9.15 5.27
CA ALA A 165 12.84 9.92 5.42
C ALA A 165 12.00 9.86 4.13
N LEU A 166 12.65 10.09 2.98
CA LEU A 166 12.01 10.06 1.68
C LEU A 166 11.50 8.68 1.31
N MET A 167 12.28 7.62 1.53
CA MET A 167 11.81 6.24 1.30
C MET A 167 10.57 5.93 2.14
N SER A 168 10.59 6.27 3.44
CA SER A 168 9.47 6.02 4.35
C SER A 168 8.22 6.81 3.94
N PHE A 169 8.40 8.07 3.53
CA PHE A 169 7.31 8.88 2.98
C PHE A 169 6.75 8.30 1.69
N THR A 170 7.61 7.89 0.75
CA THR A 170 7.16 7.30 -0.53
C THR A 170 6.44 5.97 -0.32
N MET A 171 6.85 5.14 0.65
CA MET A 171 6.13 3.90 0.99
C MET A 171 4.79 4.14 1.67
N ALA A 172 4.62 5.24 2.41
CA ALA A 172 3.30 5.65 2.87
C ALA A 172 2.42 6.16 1.71
N LEU A 173 3.04 6.89 0.75
CA LEU A 173 2.37 7.42 -0.42
C LEU A 173 1.94 6.33 -1.41
N SER A 174 2.70 5.24 -1.55
CA SER A 174 2.34 4.12 -2.43
C SER A 174 1.06 3.40 -1.98
N ALA A 175 0.62 3.59 -0.74
CA ALA A 175 -0.60 3.01 -0.19
C ALA A 175 -1.89 3.78 -0.52
N VAL A 176 -1.88 4.71 -1.48
CA VAL A 176 -3.08 5.49 -1.86
C VAL A 176 -4.27 4.60 -2.21
N GLY A 177 -4.07 3.50 -2.94
CA GLY A 177 -5.13 2.53 -3.26
C GLY A 177 -5.69 1.86 -2.00
N ASP A 178 -4.83 1.58 -1.03
CA ASP A 178 -5.21 0.96 0.23
C ASP A 178 -6.09 1.87 1.09
N PHE A 179 -5.83 3.19 1.08
CA PHE A 179 -6.69 4.15 1.78
C PHE A 179 -8.09 4.24 1.17
N VAL A 180 -8.23 4.05 -0.15
CA VAL A 180 -9.53 3.95 -0.81
C VAL A 180 -10.28 2.69 -0.37
N ASN A 181 -9.59 1.55 -0.34
CA ASN A 181 -10.14 0.28 0.17
C ASN A 181 -10.67 0.43 1.60
N VAL A 182 -9.88 1.04 2.49
CA VAL A 182 -10.27 1.30 3.89
C VAL A 182 -11.46 2.25 3.96
N TYR A 183 -11.47 3.32 3.18
CA TYR A 183 -12.57 4.28 3.13
C TYR A 183 -13.89 3.60 2.74
N HIS A 184 -13.88 2.79 1.66
CA HIS A 184 -15.05 2.06 1.22
C HIS A 184 -15.48 1.00 2.22
N ALA A 185 -14.54 0.24 2.80
CA ALA A 185 -14.84 -0.73 3.85
C ALA A 185 -15.53 -0.06 5.04
N ILE A 186 -15.03 1.08 5.52
CA ILE A 186 -15.61 1.81 6.65
C ILE A 186 -17.01 2.33 6.30
N ARG A 187 -17.17 2.98 5.15
CA ARG A 187 -18.40 3.70 4.76
C ARG A 187 -19.52 2.81 4.24
N GLN A 188 -19.21 1.67 3.61
CA GLN A 188 -20.17 0.90 2.83
C GLN A 188 -20.47 -0.47 3.44
N VAL A 189 -19.52 -1.07 4.17
CA VAL A 189 -19.64 -2.47 4.60
C VAL A 189 -20.28 -2.57 5.99
N PRO A 190 -21.35 -3.36 6.18
CA PRO A 190 -21.92 -3.66 7.49
C PRO A 190 -20.90 -4.33 8.44
N LYS A 191 -21.12 -4.25 9.75
CA LYS A 191 -20.13 -4.70 10.76
C LYS A 191 -19.80 -6.19 10.65
N HIS A 192 -20.78 -7.02 10.30
CA HIS A 192 -20.65 -8.49 10.26
C HIS A 192 -20.51 -9.05 8.84
N ALA A 193 -20.57 -8.20 7.82
CA ALA A 193 -20.36 -8.60 6.44
C ALA A 193 -18.91 -9.06 6.18
N LYS A 194 -18.76 -9.90 5.16
CA LYS A 194 -17.48 -10.33 4.62
C LYS A 194 -17.15 -9.56 3.36
N ILE A 195 -15.86 -9.33 3.13
CA ILE A 195 -15.31 -8.68 1.93
C ILE A 195 -14.47 -9.70 1.18
N PHE A 196 -14.53 -9.70 -0.14
CA PHE A 196 -13.74 -10.55 -1.04
C PHE A 196 -13.55 -9.86 -2.38
N ASN A 197 -12.56 -10.31 -3.17
CA ASN A 197 -12.33 -9.77 -4.50
C ASN A 197 -13.07 -10.62 -5.55
N TYR A 198 -13.62 -9.95 -6.57
CA TYR A 198 -14.12 -10.59 -7.78
C TYR A 198 -13.77 -9.67 -8.97
N GLY A 199 -12.99 -10.19 -9.93
CA GLY A 199 -12.43 -9.33 -10.98
C GLY A 199 -11.49 -8.28 -10.38
N PHE A 200 -11.44 -7.08 -10.94
CA PHE A 200 -10.60 -6.01 -10.37
C PHE A 200 -11.24 -5.28 -9.17
N HIS A 201 -12.42 -5.73 -8.73
CA HIS A 201 -13.24 -5.04 -7.75
C HIS A 201 -13.40 -5.77 -6.43
N SER A 202 -13.65 -4.99 -5.37
CA SER A 202 -14.01 -5.51 -4.04
C SER A 202 -15.53 -5.61 -3.88
N PHE A 203 -15.99 -6.72 -3.30
CA PHE A 203 -17.40 -6.98 -3.01
C PHE A 203 -17.59 -7.27 -1.52
N TRP A 204 -18.80 -7.04 -1.01
CA TRP A 204 -19.19 -7.47 0.32
C TRP A 204 -20.54 -8.19 0.35
N ILE A 205 -20.70 -9.11 1.30
CA ILE A 205 -21.92 -9.88 1.52
C ILE A 205 -22.18 -10.04 3.01
N GLU A 206 -23.44 -9.93 3.44
CA GLU A 206 -23.85 -10.33 4.78
C GLU A 206 -24.04 -11.84 4.79
N GLU A 207 -23.31 -12.53 5.68
CA GLU A 207 -23.54 -13.94 5.94
C GLU A 207 -24.57 -14.04 7.07
N GLU A 208 -25.62 -14.85 6.85
CA GLU A 208 -26.64 -15.16 7.87
C GLU A 208 -26.04 -15.82 9.12
#